data_AF-A0A2G0V756-F1
#
_entry.id   AF-A0A2G0V756-F1
#
_cell.length_a   1.000
_cell.length_b   1.000
_cell.length_c   1.000
_cell.angle_alpha   90.00
_cell.angle_beta   90.00
_cell.angle_gamma   90.00
#
_symmetry.space_group_name_H-M   'P 1'
#
loop_
_entity.id
_entity.type
_entity.pdbx_description
1 polymer ?
#
loop_
_entity_poly.entity_id
_entity_poly.type
_entity_poly.pdbx_seq_one_letter_code
_entity_poly.pdbx_strand_id
1 'polypeptide(L)' 'MKLCYITRIKNLKGNIVSPSHNKTRRSFSINLHFKRVWSEANNSWSRRKVSSSGLRVLDKFTYRNRSV' A
#
# COMPACT_ATOMS: atom_id res chain seq x y z
N MET A 1 10.53 2.71 -8.55
CA MET A 1 9.05 2.55 -8.59
C MET A 1 8.54 2.27 -7.18
N LYS A 2 7.49 2.97 -6.73
CA LYS A 2 6.88 2.77 -5.40
C LYS A 2 5.74 1.75 -5.53
N LEU A 3 5.85 0.60 -4.84
CA LEU A 3 4.93 -0.53 -4.89
C LEU A 3 4.60 -0.96 -3.45
N CYS A 4 3.33 -1.22 -3.16
CA CYS A 4 2.95 -1.89 -1.92
C CYS A 4 3.22 -3.39 -2.02
N TYR A 5 3.90 -3.98 -1.02
CA TYR A 5 4.18 -5.42 -1.00
C TYR A 5 2.90 -6.27 -0.96
N ILE A 6 1.90 -5.86 -0.17
CA ILE A 6 0.66 -6.62 0.06
C ILE A 6 -0.31 -6.45 -1.11
N THR A 7 -0.66 -5.21 -1.44
CA THR A 7 -1.71 -4.91 -2.43
C THR A 7 -1.21 -4.84 -3.87
N ARG A 8 0.12 -4.80 -4.09
CA ARG A 8 0.76 -4.65 -5.42
C ARG A 8 0.31 -3.42 -6.23
N ILE A 9 -0.30 -2.43 -5.59
CA ILE A 9 -0.69 -1.18 -6.24
C ILE A 9 0.57 -0.33 -6.47
N LYS A 10 0.63 0.32 -7.64
CA LYS A 10 1.69 1.26 -8.07
C LYS A 10 1.16 2.68 -8.11
N ASN A 11 2.08 3.66 -8.09
CA ASN A 11 1.71 5.06 -8.29
C ASN A 11 0.94 5.23 -9.61
N LEU A 12 -0.15 6.00 -9.57
CA LEU A 12 -0.93 6.32 -10.75
C LEU A 12 -0.38 7.59 -11.40
N LYS A 13 -0.44 7.68 -12.74
CA LYS A 13 -0.11 8.91 -13.48
C LYS A 13 -1.40 9.65 -13.83
N GLY A 14 -1.37 10.98 -13.80
CA GLY A 14 -2.48 11.80 -14.26
C GLY A 14 -2.06 13.24 -14.48
N ASN A 15 -3.02 14.16 -14.47
CA ASN A 15 -2.78 15.58 -14.71
C ASN A 15 -3.29 16.44 -13.55
N ILE A 16 -2.66 17.58 -13.33
CA ILE A 16 -3.23 18.74 -12.62
C ILE A 16 -3.92 19.56 -13.71
N VAL A 17 -5.19 19.87 -13.52
CA VAL A 17 -6.00 20.63 -14.48
C VAL A 17 -6.27 22.00 -13.88
N SER A 18 -5.92 23.07 -14.59
CA SER A 18 -6.25 24.45 -14.18
C SER A 18 -7.72 24.77 -14.47
N PRO A 19 -8.27 25.87 -13.91
CA PRO A 19 -9.61 26.34 -14.27
C PRO A 19 -9.78 26.58 -15.79
N SER A 20 -8.73 27.08 -16.44
CA SER A 20 -8.65 27.25 -17.91
C SER A 20 -8.31 25.96 -18.67
N HIS A 21 -8.41 24.79 -18.02
CA HIS A 21 -8.14 23.48 -18.60
C HIS A 21 -6.69 23.23 -19.08
N ASN A 22 -5.71 23.98 -18.58
CA ASN A 22 -4.29 23.68 -18.79
C ASN A 22 -3.91 22.41 -18.02
N LYS A 23 -3.35 21.41 -18.71
CA LYS A 23 -3.06 20.07 -18.16
C LYS A 23 -1.56 19.89 -17.94
N THR A 24 -1.13 19.84 -16.69
CA THR A 24 0.27 19.55 -16.30
C THR A 24 0.38 18.12 -15.78
N ARG A 25 1.39 17.34 -16.21
CA ARG A 25 1.58 15.95 -15.73
C ARG A 25 1.87 15.91 -14.22
N ARG A 26 1.23 14.99 -13.50
CA ARG A 26 1.51 14.65 -12.09
C ARG A 26 1.57 13.15 -11.87
N SER A 27 2.11 12.77 -10.71
CA SER A 27 2.00 11.40 -10.19
C SER A 27 1.20 11.41 -8.90
N PHE A 28 0.31 10.43 -8.75
CA PHE A 28 -0.38 10.13 -7.50
C PHE A 28 0.46 9.10 -6.74
N SER A 29 1.19 9.57 -5.74
CA SER A 29 1.98 8.71 -4.87
C SER A 29 1.07 7.91 -3.94
N ILE A 30 1.41 6.63 -3.75
CA ILE A 30 0.78 5.83 -2.71
C ILE A 30 1.38 6.20 -1.35
N ASN A 31 0.52 6.20 -0.31
CA ASN A 31 0.90 6.38 1.08
C ASN A 31 1.67 5.14 1.62
N LEU A 32 2.93 4.97 1.22
CA LEU A 32 3.79 3.84 1.60
C LEU A 32 4.66 4.18 2.80
N HIS A 33 4.60 3.31 3.81
CA HIS A 33 5.41 3.41 5.03
C HIS A 33 6.17 2.10 5.28
N PHE A 34 7.30 2.20 5.96
CA PHE A 34 7.96 1.01 6.49
C PHE A 34 7.25 0.56 7.78
N LYS A 35 6.76 -0.67 7.77
CA LYS A 35 6.14 -1.30 8.95
C LYS A 35 6.69 -2.71 9.12
N ARG A 36 6.69 -3.19 10.36
CA ARG A 36 7.04 -4.58 10.70
C ARG A 36 5.76 -5.40 10.62
N VAL A 37 5.84 -6.53 9.91
CA VAL A 37 4.75 -7.51 9.76
C VAL A 37 5.26 -8.84 10.30
N TRP A 38 4.45 -9.52 11.11
CA TRP A 38 4.78 -10.84 11.63
C TRP A 38 4.61 -11.90 10.53
N SER A 39 5.54 -12.85 10.46
CA SER A 39 5.49 -13.97 9.51
C SER A 39 5.49 -15.29 10.28
N GLU A 40 4.37 -16.01 10.24
CA GLU A 40 4.21 -17.30 10.93
C GLU A 40 5.17 -18.35 10.38
N ALA A 41 5.33 -18.43 9.05
CA ALA A 41 6.21 -19.41 8.40
C ALA A 41 7.68 -19.34 8.85
N ASN A 42 8.16 -18.15 9.19
CA ASN A 42 9.57 -17.92 9.57
C ASN A 42 9.71 -17.54 11.05
N ASN A 43 8.62 -17.59 11.82
CA ASN A 43 8.53 -17.17 13.22
C ASN A 43 9.28 -15.86 13.55
N SER A 44 9.16 -14.85 12.68
CA SER A 44 9.98 -13.63 12.75
C SER A 44 9.29 -12.39 12.19
N TRP A 45 9.80 -11.21 12.58
CA TRP A 45 9.32 -9.92 12.11
C TRP A 45 10.01 -9.50 10.82
N SER A 46 9.23 -9.28 9.76
CA SER A 46 9.72 -8.77 8.48
C SER A 46 9.42 -7.27 8.32
N ARG A 47 10.43 -6.46 7.99
CA ARG A 47 10.24 -5.05 7.63
C ARG A 47 9.86 -4.94 6.16
N ARG A 48 8.65 -4.46 5.85
CA ARG A 48 8.16 -4.31 4.47
C ARG A 48 7.62 -2.90 4.23
N LYS A 49 7.64 -2.45 2.97
CA LYS A 49 6.94 -1.22 2.53
C LYS A 49 5.47 -1.55 2.29
N VAL A 50 4.60 -1.02 3.15
CA VAL A 50 3.17 -1.33 3.15
C VAL A 50 2.38 -0.02 3.13
N SER A 51 1.25 -0.01 2.40
CA SER A 51 0.31 1.10 2.42
C SER A 51 -0.70 0.96 3.56
N SER A 52 -1.29 2.06 4.01
CA SER A 52 -2.35 1.99 5.05
C SER A 52 -3.52 1.08 4.64
N SER A 53 -3.87 1.05 3.34
CA SER A 53 -4.86 0.10 2.81
C SER A 53 -4.42 -1.35 2.91
N GLY A 54 -3.14 -1.64 2.67
CA GLY A 54 -2.59 -2.99 2.80
C GLY A 54 -2.58 -3.50 4.24
N LEU A 55 -2.39 -2.60 5.21
CA LEU A 55 -2.49 -2.97 6.63
C LEU A 55 -3.92 -3.39 7.02
N ARG A 56 -4.95 -2.67 6.54
CA ARG A 56 -6.36 -3.04 6.79
C ARG A 56 -6.72 -4.41 6.20
N VAL A 57 -6.16 -4.72 5.03
CA VAL A 57 -6.35 -6.03 4.39
C VAL A 57 -5.69 -7.13 5.23
N LEU A 58 -4.46 -6.90 5.69
CA LEU A 58 -3.74 -7.85 6.55
C LEU A 58 -4.50 -8.13 7.85
N ASP A 59 -4.94 -7.08 8.52
CA ASP A 59 -5.71 -7.13 9.77
C ASP A 59 -6.98 -7.97 9.60
N LYS A 60 -7.73 -7.73 8.52
CA LYS A 60 -8.93 -8.53 8.18
C LYS A 60 -8.61 -10.02 7.97
N PHE A 61 -7.53 -10.35 7.27
CA PHE A 61 -7.13 -11.74 7.06
C PHE A 61 -6.72 -12.42 8.37
N THR A 62 -6.01 -11.71 9.24
CA THR A 62 -5.62 -12.25 10.55
C THR A 62 -6.82 -12.55 11.43
N TYR A 63 -7.85 -11.69 11.46
CA TYR A 63 -9.07 -11.98 12.22
C TYR A 63 -9.86 -13.16 11.64
N ARG A 64 -9.96 -13.27 10.31
CA ARG A 64 -10.74 -14.32 9.65
C ARG A 64 -10.13 -15.71 9.77
N ASN A 65 -8.80 -15.81 9.76
CA ASN A 65 -8.09 -17.09 9.86
C ASN A 65 -7.93 -17.59 11.30
N ARG A 66 -8.29 -16.78 12.31
CA ARG A 66 -8.20 -17.12 13.73
C ARG A 66 -9.48 -17.74 14.30
N SER A 67 -10.53 -17.87 13.47
CA SER A 67 -11.87 -18.35 13.86
C SER A 67 -12.11 -19.84 13.60
N VAL A 68 -11.06 -20.66 13.52
CA VAL A 68 -11.13 -22.12 13.50
C VAL A 68 -10.03 -22.67 14.40
#